data_AF-A0A2N2IKI5-F1
#
_entry.id   AF-A0A2N2IKI5-F1
#
_cell.length_a   1.000
_cell.length_b   1.000
_cell.length_c   1.000
_cell.angle_alpha   90.00
_cell.angle_beta   90.00
_cell.angle_gamma   90.00
#
_symmetry.space_group_name_H-M   'P 1'
#
loop_
_entity.id
_entity.type
_entity.pdbx_description
1 polymer ?
#
loop_
_entity_poly.entity_id
_entity_poly.type
_entity_poly.pdbx_seq_one_letter_code
_entity_poly.pdbx_strand_id
1 'polypeptide(L)'
;MSTSTDHLERARAVSERAYAPYSRYHVGACLLSTSGAVYDGVNVENASYGGTICAERMALGAAVTAEGPTMRLRQVTVFTTTSPPA
;
A
#
# COMPACT_ATOMS: atom_id res chain seq x y z
N MET A 1 13.37 -2.34 -16.42
CA MET A 1 12.61 -3.18 -15.47
C MET A 1 12.78 -2.54 -14.10
N SER A 2 11.67 -2.15 -13.45
CA SER A 2 11.67 -1.57 -12.09
C SER A 2 12.22 -2.60 -11.10
N THR A 3 13.16 -2.20 -10.24
CA THR A 3 13.79 -3.09 -9.26
C THR A 3 12.97 -3.19 -7.97
N SER A 4 13.29 -4.15 -7.10
CA SER A 4 12.66 -4.23 -5.76
C SER A 4 12.89 -2.96 -4.94
N THR A 5 14.05 -2.32 -5.11
CA THR A 5 14.42 -1.06 -4.44
C THR A 5 13.51 0.09 -4.87
N ASP A 6 13.19 0.19 -6.16
CA ASP A 6 12.32 1.25 -6.70
C ASP A 6 10.91 1.17 -6.08
N HIS A 7 10.38 -0.04 -5.89
CA HIS A 7 9.07 -0.23 -5.23
C HIS A 7 9.11 0.09 -3.73
N LEU A 8 10.26 -0.12 -3.06
CA LEU A 8 10.42 0.23 -1.65
C LEU A 8 10.49 1.75 -1.46
N GLU A 9 11.24 2.44 -2.30
CA GLU A 9 11.30 3.92 -2.28
C GLU A 9 9.92 4.52 -2.57
N ARG A 10 9.17 3.93 -3.51
CA ARG A 10 7.79 4.33 -3.80
C ARG A 10 6.85 4.09 -2.62
N ALA A 11 6.91 2.91 -1.99
CA ALA A 11 6.12 2.61 -0.80
C ALA A 11 6.46 3.56 0.37
N ARG A 12 7.74 3.91 0.52
CA ARG A 12 8.18 4.90 1.50
C ARG A 12 7.61 6.29 1.22
N ALA A 13 7.75 6.78 -0.01
CA ALA A 13 7.25 8.09 -0.41
C ALA A 13 5.73 8.21 -0.23
N VAL A 14 4.97 7.18 -0.61
CA VAL A 14 3.50 7.25 -0.49
C VAL A 14 3.03 7.20 0.96
N SER A 15 3.77 6.57 1.88
CA SER A 15 3.41 6.48 3.30
C SER A 15 3.16 7.85 3.95
N GLU A 16 3.79 8.92 3.46
CA GLU A 16 3.59 10.30 3.93
C GLU A 16 2.15 10.80 3.72
N ARG A 17 1.36 10.13 2.86
CA ARG A 17 -0.04 10.44 2.56
C ARG A 17 -1.03 9.68 3.44
N ALA A 18 -0.57 8.86 4.38
CA ALA A 18 -1.44 8.11 5.27
C ALA A 18 -2.37 9.03 6.08
N TYR A 19 -3.64 8.65 6.18
CA TYR A 19 -4.57 9.25 7.12
C TYR A 19 -4.56 8.42 8.39
N ALA A 20 -3.68 8.76 9.33
CA ALA A 20 -3.50 7.99 10.57
C ALA A 20 -3.47 8.89 11.84
N PRO A 21 -4.52 9.69 12.10
CA PRO A 21 -4.50 10.63 13.23
C PRO A 21 -4.56 9.93 14.59
N TYR A 22 -5.00 8.68 14.68
CA TYR A 22 -5.20 7.98 15.95
C TYR A 22 -3.91 7.27 16.38
N SER A 23 -3.31 6.47 15.49
CA SER A 23 -2.04 5.78 15.82
C SER A 23 -0.79 6.61 15.52
N ARG A 24 -0.89 7.58 14.60
CA ARG A 24 0.27 8.29 14.00
C ARG A 24 1.26 7.34 13.33
N TYR A 25 0.79 6.16 12.94
CA TYR A 25 1.59 5.12 12.33
C TYR A 25 1.35 5.09 10.83
N HIS A 26 2.33 5.59 10.07
CA HIS A 26 2.20 5.74 8.63
C HIS A 26 2.76 4.52 7.90
N VAL A 27 1.92 3.89 7.09
CA VAL A 27 2.27 2.71 6.29
C VAL A 27 1.96 3.02 4.83
N GLY A 28 2.91 2.71 3.95
CA GLY A 28 2.75 2.81 2.51
C GLY A 28 2.92 1.45 1.86
N ALA A 29 2.18 1.21 0.78
CA ALA A 29 2.26 0.01 -0.01
C ALA A 29 2.35 0.35 -1.50
N CYS A 30 3.14 -0.44 -2.23
CA CYS A 30 3.28 -0.39 -3.67
C CYS A 30 2.99 -1.80 -4.20
N LEU A 31 1.89 -1.96 -4.96
CA LEU A 31 1.49 -3.21 -5.59
C LEU A 31 1.87 -3.19 -7.07
N LEU A 32 2.60 -4.21 -7.52
CA LEU A 32 2.85 -4.50 -8.93
C LEU A 32 1.91 -5.62 -9.38
N SER A 33 1.12 -5.39 -10.44
CA SER A 33 0.31 -6.42 -11.05
C SER A 33 1.08 -7.18 -12.14
N THR A 34 0.57 -8.32 -12.60
CA THR A 34 1.21 -9.07 -13.69
C THR A 34 1.13 -8.36 -15.03
N SER A 35 0.25 -7.35 -15.18
CA SER A 35 0.21 -6.49 -16.37
C SER A 35 1.40 -5.51 -16.43
N GLY A 36 2.13 -5.37 -15.32
CA GLY A 36 3.22 -4.40 -15.16
C GLY A 36 2.76 -3.05 -14.60
N ALA A 37 1.46 -2.86 -14.35
CA ALA A 37 0.94 -1.67 -13.72
C ALA A 37 1.25 -1.64 -12.21
N VAL A 38 1.37 -0.43 -11.66
CA VAL A 38 1.70 -0.21 -10.25
C VAL A 38 0.62 0.63 -9.58
N TYR A 39 0.16 0.16 -8.41
CA TYR A 39 -0.88 0.79 -7.61
C TYR A 39 -0.39 1.04 -6.19
N ASP A 40 -0.57 2.25 -5.72
CA ASP A 40 -0.15 2.63 -4.38
C ASP A 40 -1.32 2.55 -3.38
N GLY A 41 -0.98 2.36 -2.12
CA GLY A 41 -1.92 2.43 -1.03
C GLY A 41 -1.28 2.96 0.24
N VAL A 42 -2.11 3.54 1.10
CA VAL A 42 -1.73 4.01 2.44
C VAL A 42 -2.77 3.54 3.44
N ASN A 43 -2.40 3.44 4.72
CA ASN A 43 -3.42 3.19 5.73
C ASN A 43 -4.32 4.41 5.89
N VAL A 44 -5.62 4.13 6.04
CA VAL A 44 -6.68 5.11 6.28
C VAL A 44 -7.42 4.67 7.52
N GLU A 45 -7.20 5.38 8.61
CA GLU A 45 -7.80 5.07 9.89
C GLU A 45 -9.22 5.60 10.03
N ASN A 46 -9.97 4.99 10.94
CA ASN A 46 -11.30 5.42 11.31
C ASN A 46 -11.42 5.48 12.84
N ALA A 47 -12.26 6.39 13.36
CA ALA A 47 -12.53 6.48 14.80
C ALA A 47 -13.13 5.18 15.35
N SER A 48 -13.96 4.51 14.55
CA SER A 48 -14.31 3.12 14.77
C SER A 48 -13.17 2.25 14.27
N TYR A 49 -12.25 1.85 15.15
CA TYR A 49 -10.97 1.24 14.78
C TYR A 49 -11.10 0.01 13.86
N GLY A 50 -12.20 -0.75 13.96
CA GLY A 50 -12.48 -1.87 13.05
C GLY A 50 -12.71 -1.47 11.58
N GLY A 51 -12.99 -0.19 11.32
CA GLY A 51 -13.16 0.39 9.98
C GLY A 51 -11.86 0.85 9.32
N THR A 52 -10.71 0.75 9.99
CA THR A 52 -9.42 1.10 9.41
C THR A 52 -9.09 0.20 8.21
N ILE A 53 -8.58 0.80 7.13
CA ILE A 53 -8.09 0.09 5.95
C ILE A 53 -6.56 0.16 5.94
N CYS A 54 -5.89 -0.99 5.79
CA CYS A 54 -4.44 -1.06 5.71
C CYS A 54 -3.93 -0.61 4.32
N ALA A 55 -2.66 -0.22 4.22
CA ALA A 55 -2.06 0.25 2.98
C ALA A 55 -2.15 -0.78 1.84
N GLU A 56 -1.92 -2.04 2.15
CA GLU A 56 -1.95 -3.17 1.23
C GLU A 56 -3.37 -3.40 0.69
N ARG A 57 -4.37 -3.30 1.57
CA ARG A 57 -5.79 -3.41 1.18
C ARG A 57 -6.21 -2.25 0.28
N MET A 58 -5.72 -1.04 0.54
CA MET A 58 -5.93 0.12 -0.34
C MET A 58 -5.28 -0.09 -1.71
N ALA A 59 -4.01 -0.52 -1.76
CA ALA A 59 -3.30 -0.78 -3.02
C ALA A 59 -3.99 -1.89 -3.84
N LEU A 60 -4.43 -2.96 -3.17
CA LEU A 60 -5.19 -4.05 -3.80
C LEU A 60 -6.54 -3.56 -4.34
N GLY A 61 -7.27 -2.77 -3.55
CA GLY A 61 -8.55 -2.17 -3.97
C GLY A 61 -8.39 -1.28 -5.20
N ALA A 62 -7.33 -0.44 -5.24
CA ALA A 62 -7.01 0.38 -6.40
C ALA A 62 -6.71 -0.47 -7.64
N ALA A 63 -5.92 -1.54 -7.49
CA ALA A 63 -5.60 -2.47 -8.58
C ALA A 63 -6.85 -3.18 -9.13
N VAL A 64 -7.71 -3.71 -8.25
CA VAL A 64 -8.97 -4.37 -8.67
C VAL A 64 -9.92 -3.37 -9.33
N THR A 65 -9.98 -2.13 -8.84
CA THR A 65 -10.84 -1.08 -9.43
C THR A 65 -10.39 -0.73 -10.84
N ALA A 66 -9.07 -0.68 -11.07
CA ALA A 66 -8.50 -0.33 -12.37
C ALA A 66 -8.49 -1.49 -13.38
N GLU A 67 -8.14 -2.71 -12.95
CA GLU A 67 -7.96 -3.87 -13.83
C GLU A 67 -9.15 -4.84 -13.84
N GLY A 68 -10.12 -4.63 -12.95
CA GLY A 68 -11.29 -5.49 -12.81
C GLY A 68 -11.01 -6.86 -12.15
N PRO A 69 -11.96 -7.81 -12.23
CA PRO A 69 -11.87 -9.10 -11.56
C PRO A 69 -10.75 -10.01 -12.10
N THR A 70 -10.18 -9.67 -13.26
CA THR A 70 -9.05 -10.38 -13.87
C THR A 70 -7.69 -9.90 -13.36
N MET A 71 -7.66 -8.90 -12.47
CA MET A 71 -6.43 -8.45 -11.82
C MET A 71 -5.64 -9.64 -11.26
N ARG A 72 -4.32 -9.63 -11.47
CA ARG A 72 -3.39 -10.60 -10.91
C ARG A 72 -2.24 -9.88 -10.22
N LEU A 73 -2.06 -10.18 -8.94
CA LEU A 73 -1.00 -9.63 -8.12
C LEU A 73 0.34 -10.30 -8.47
N ARG A 74 1.39 -9.51 -8.68
CA ARG A 74 2.76 -9.99 -8.87
C ARG A 74 3.61 -9.78 -7.62
N GLN A 75 3.53 -8.60 -7.00
CA GLN A 75 4.29 -8.26 -5.80
C GLN A 75 3.56 -7.16 -5.01
N VAL A 76 3.69 -7.17 -3.70
CA VAL A 76 3.35 -6.03 -2.82
C VAL A 76 4.59 -5.71 -2.00
N THR A 77 5.05 -4.47 -2.08
CA THR A 77 6.10 -3.93 -1.22
C THR A 77 5.45 -3.04 -0.18
N VAL A 78 5.78 -3.24 1.09
CA VAL A 78 5.24 -2.49 2.23
C VAL A 78 6.38 -1.75 2.92
N PHE A 79 6.14 -0.49 3.26
CA PHE A 79 7.03 0.33 4.06
C PHE A 79 6.36 0.75 5.36
N THR A 80 7.14 0.61 6.44
CA THR A 80 6.88 1.22 7.75
C THR A 80 8.21 1.68 8.35
N THR A 81 8.14 2.60 9.32
CA THR A 81 9.30 3.05 10.10
C THR A 81 9.73 2.06 11.19
N THR A 82 8.95 1.03 11.51
CA THR A 82 9.27 0.07 12.58
C THR A 82 10.20 -1.04 12.09
N SER A 83 11.16 -1.44 12.94
CA SER A 83 12.06 -2.57 12.72
C SER A 83 12.11 -3.49 13.96
N PRO A 84 11.79 -4.80 13.84
CA PRO A 84 11.26 -5.43 12.64
C PRO A 84 9.86 -4.87 12.28
N PRO A 85 9.43 -4.96 11.01
CA PRO A 85 8.06 -4.64 10.65
C PRO A 85 7.10 -5.44 11.54
N ALA A 86 6.04 -4.77 12.02
CA ALA A 86 5.01 -5.38 12.84
C ALA A 86 4.20 -6.44 12.08
#